data_AF-A0A7X0SAB4-F1
#
_entry.id   AF-A0A7X0SAB4-F1
#
_cell.length_a   1.000
_cell.length_b   1.000
_cell.length_c   1.000
_cell.angle_alpha   90.00
_cell.angle_beta   90.00
_cell.angle_gamma   90.00
#
_symmetry.space_group_name_H-M   'P 1'
#
loop_
_entity.id
_entity.type
_entity.pdbx_description
1 polymer ?
#
loop_
_entity_poly.entity_id
_entity_poly.type
_entity_poly.pdbx_seq_one_letter_code
_entity_poly.pdbx_strand_id
1 'polypeptide(L)' 'MKGKGVNTVIFILSIICLIISIKLFWNMGIFVDEHNTSPDIISGGDFWLYMDWLRLGFTAVICVLSGISLFRDNK' A
#
# COMPACT_ATOMS: atom_id res chain seq x y z
N MET A 1 -7.73 -21.25 18.64
CA MET A 1 -6.85 -20.10 19.01
C MET A 1 -5.64 -19.90 18.10
N LYS A 2 -5.06 -20.94 17.45
CA LYS A 2 -3.82 -20.82 16.64
C LYS A 2 -3.87 -19.90 15.39
N GLY A 3 -5.04 -19.66 14.79
CA GLY A 3 -5.16 -18.81 13.60
C GLY A 3 -5.31 -17.30 13.87
N LYS A 4 -5.79 -16.91 15.06
CA LYS A 4 -6.08 -15.48 15.36
C LYS A 4 -4.81 -14.63 15.42
N GLY A 5 -3.73 -15.15 16.02
CA GLY A 5 -2.45 -14.43 16.11
C GLY A 5 -1.82 -14.15 14.74
N VAL A 6 -1.86 -15.12 13.82
CA VAL A 6 -1.33 -14.97 12.46
C VAL A 6 -2.11 -13.90 11.70
N ASN A 7 -3.45 -13.89 11.78
CA ASN A 7 -4.28 -12.87 11.15
C ASN A 7 -3.97 -11.46 11.68
N THR A 8 -3.77 -11.32 12.99
CA THR A 8 -3.36 -10.05 13.61
C THR A 8 -2.02 -9.55 13.08
N VAL A 9 -1.02 -10.43 12.98
CA VAL A 9 0.30 -10.06 12.45
C VAL A 9 0.21 -9.65 10.97
N ILE A 10 -0.54 -10.40 10.16
CA ILE A 10 -0.78 -10.05 8.74
C ILE A 10 -1.44 -8.68 8.63
N PHE A 11 -2.45 -8.39 9.46
CA PHE A 11 -3.13 -7.10 9.45
C PHE A 11 -2.18 -5.95 9.80
N ILE A 12 -1.41 -6.07 10.88
CA ILE A 12 -0.42 -5.06 11.30
C ILE A 12 0.61 -4.82 10.19
N LEU A 13 1.17 -5.89 9.62
CA LEU A 13 2.14 -5.77 8.51
C LEU A 13 1.50 -5.11 7.29
N SER A 14 0.26 -5.47 6.92
CA SER A 14 -0.42 -4.86 5.78
C SER A 14 -0.72 -3.37 5.97
N ILE A 15 -1.09 -2.95 7.19
CA ILE A 15 -1.25 -1.52 7.53
C ILE A 15 0.07 -0.78 7.40
N ILE A 16 1.16 -1.33 7.96
CA ILE A 16 2.47 -0.70 7.89
C ILE A 16 2.92 -0.54 6.43
N CYS A 17 2.77 -1.58 5.61
CA CYS A 17 3.06 -1.51 4.17
C CYS A 17 2.21 -0.46 3.45
N LEU A 18 0.92 -0.33 3.80
CA LEU A 18 0.03 0.67 3.23
C LEU A 18 0.47 2.09 3.59
N ILE A 19 0.78 2.35 4.86
CA ILE A 19 1.25 3.66 5.34
C ILE A 19 2.56 4.04 4.65
N ILE A 20 3.52 3.12 4.56
CA ILE A 20 4.80 3.35 3.87
C ILE A 20 4.55 3.67 2.39
N SER A 21 3.67 2.91 1.72
CA SER A 21 3.37 3.13 0.29
C SER A 21 2.71 4.49 0.04
N ILE A 22 1.76 4.91 0.88
CA ILE A 22 1.14 6.25 0.79
C ILE A 22 2.18 7.34 1.01
N LYS A 23 3.08 7.18 2.00
CA LYS A 23 4.13 8.16 2.29
C LYS A 23 5.11 8.31 1.13
N LEU A 24 5.53 7.21 0.51
CA LEU A 24 6.40 7.24 -0.67
C LEU A 24 5.69 7.90 -1.87
N PHE A 25 4.43 7.56 -2.11
CA PHE A 25 3.63 8.17 -3.17
C PHE A 25 3.48 9.69 -2.95
N TRP A 26 3.20 10.12 -1.72
CA TRP A 26 3.13 11.53 -1.36
C TRP A 26 4.48 12.24 -1.53
N ASN A 27 5.58 11.61 -1.11
CA ASN A 27 6.92 12.17 -1.24
C ASN A 27 7.32 12.36 -2.70
N MET A 28 6.94 11.43 -3.57
CA MET A 28 7.10 11.56 -5.01
C MET A 28 6.31 12.76 -5.55
N GLY A 29 5.08 12.97 -5.06
CA GLY A 29 4.27 14.16 -5.36
C GLY A 29 4.93 15.48 -4.98
N ILE A 30 5.57 15.55 -3.80
CA ILE A 30 6.35 16.73 -3.40
C ILE A 30 7.55 16.92 -4.34
N PHE A 31 8.26 15.83 -4.64
CA PHE A 31 9.47 15.89 -5.47
C PHE A 31 9.17 16.40 -6.88
N VAL A 32 8.07 15.95 -7.51
CA VAL A 32 7.69 16.40 -8.86
C VAL A 32 7.37 17.89 -8.89
N ASP A 33 6.70 18.39 -7.86
CA ASP A 33 6.35 19.80 -7.71
C ASP A 33 7.60 20.66 -7.52
N GLU A 34 8.50 20.26 -6.61
CA GLU A 34 9.73 21.00 -6.30
C GLU A 34 10.70 21.06 -7.49
N HIS A 35 10.77 19.98 -8.29
CA HIS A 35 11.71 19.88 -9.41
C HIS A 35 11.09 20.22 -10.77
N ASN A 36 9.83 20.69 -10.80
CA ASN A 36 9.07 20.93 -12.05
C ASN A 36 9.20 19.76 -13.04
N THR A 37 9.15 18.54 -12.52
CA THR A 37 9.21 17.31 -13.30
C THR A 37 7.89 16.57 -13.20
N SER A 38 7.77 15.43 -13.84
CA SER A 38 6.54 14.64 -13.85
C SER A 38 6.73 13.27 -13.17
N PRO A 39 5.65 12.70 -12.61
CA PRO A 39 5.67 11.39 -11.98
C PRO A 39 6.26 10.27 -12.84
N ASP A 40 5.93 10.25 -14.12
CA ASP A 40 6.39 9.25 -15.08
C ASP A 40 7.91 9.27 -15.25
N ILE A 41 8.55 10.44 -15.27
CA ILE A 41 10.02 10.56 -15.39
C ILE A 41 10.71 9.89 -14.20
N ILE A 42 10.20 10.08 -12.99
CA ILE A 42 10.76 9.49 -11.76
C ILE A 42 10.54 7.98 -11.75
N SER A 43 9.37 7.52 -12.17
CA SER A 43 9.02 6.10 -12.22
C SER A 43 9.73 5.35 -13.36
N GLY A 44 10.37 6.04 -14.30
CA GLY A 44 11.01 5.42 -15.47
C GLY A 44 10.04 5.14 -16.63
N GLY A 45 8.95 5.91 -16.70
CA GLY A 45 7.90 5.87 -17.72
C GLY A 45 6.52 5.55 -17.15
N ASP A 46 5.48 5.83 -17.95
CA ASP A 46 4.07 5.64 -17.59
C ASP A 46 3.74 4.21 -17.13
N PHE A 47 4.34 3.21 -17.78
CA PHE A 47 4.10 1.82 -17.43
C PHE A 47 4.43 1.53 -15.95
N TRP A 48 5.58 2.00 -15.49
CA TRP A 48 6.03 1.78 -14.11
C TRP A 48 5.26 2.65 -13.11
N LEU A 49 4.85 3.85 -13.53
CA LEU A 49 3.94 4.68 -12.76
C LEU A 49 2.60 3.96 -12.51
N TYR A 50 2.01 3.35 -13.55
CA TYR A 50 0.80 2.54 -13.40
C TYR A 50 1.02 1.30 -12.51
N MET A 51 2.20 0.67 -12.58
CA MET A 51 2.54 -0.43 -11.67
C MET A 51 2.63 0.02 -10.21
N ASP A 52 3.15 1.21 -9.93
CA ASP A 52 3.21 1.77 -8.57
C ASP A 52 1.80 2.08 -8.03
N TRP A 53 0.94 2.69 -8.87
CA TRP A 53 -0.48 2.87 -8.56
C TRP A 53 -1.20 1.56 -8.28
N LEU A 54 -0.97 0.53 -9.09
CA LEU A 54 -1.54 -0.80 -8.93
C LEU A 54 -1.02 -1.47 -7.64
N ARG A 55 0.28 -1.32 -7.32
CA ARG A 55 0.86 -1.77 -6.05
C ARG A 55 0.18 -1.11 -4.85
N LEU A 56 -0.04 0.20 -4.90
CA LEU A 56 -0.74 0.94 -3.85
C LEU A 56 -2.17 0.44 -3.68
N GLY A 57 -2.90 0.25 -4.79
CA GLY A 57 -4.26 -0.30 -4.80
C GLY A 57 -4.34 -1.71 -4.21
N PHE A 58 -3.44 -2.62 -4.61
CA PHE A 58 -3.38 -3.98 -4.05
C PHE A 58 -3.04 -3.98 -2.57
N THR A 59 -2.13 -3.12 -2.13
CA THR A 59 -1.78 -2.99 -0.71
C THR A 59 -2.98 -2.52 0.11
N ALA A 60 -3.77 -1.58 -0.42
CA ALA A 60 -5.00 -1.13 0.22
C ALA A 60 -6.06 -2.25 0.31
N VAL A 61 -6.27 -2.99 -0.79
CA VAL A 61 -7.20 -4.14 -0.80
C VAL A 61 -6.76 -5.22 0.20
N ILE A 62 -5.48 -5.59 0.22
CA ILE A 62 -4.94 -6.57 1.16
C ILE A 62 -5.16 -6.11 2.61
N CYS A 63 -4.91 -4.83 2.90
CA CYS A 63 -5.15 -4.25 4.23
C CYS A 63 -6.63 -4.33 4.66
N VAL A 64 -7.56 -4.10 3.74
CA VAL A 64 -9.00 -4.24 4.02
C VAL A 64 -9.37 -5.70 4.25
N LEU A 65 -8.91 -6.61 3.38
CA LEU A 65 -9.21 -8.04 3.47
C LEU A 65 -8.63 -8.66 4.75
N SER A 66 -7.40 -8.31 5.12
CA SER A 66 -6.78 -8.76 6.37
C SER A 66 -7.52 -8.22 7.59
N GLY A 67 -8.02 -6.97 7.54
CA GLY A 67 -8.89 -6.38 8.55
C GLY A 67 -10.21 -7.15 8.70
N ILE A 68 -10.90 -7.43 7.59
CA ILE A 68 -12.13 -8.25 7.61
C ILE A 68 -11.85 -9.63 8.19
N SER A 69 -10.72 -10.27 7.82
CA SER A 69 -10.30 -11.57 8.35
C SER A 69 -9.97 -11.56 9.84
N LEU A 70 -9.67 -10.40 10.43
CA LEU A 70 -9.45 -10.23 11.86
C LEU A 70 -10.78 -10.25 12.64
N PHE A 71 -11.81 -9.59 12.08
CA PHE A 71 -13.14 -9.46 12.72
C PHE A 71 -14.13 -10.55 12.33
N ARG A 72 -13.81 -11.38 11.33
CA ARG A 72 -14.64 -12.54 10.98
C ARG A 72 -14.58 -13.55 12.11
N ASP A 73 -15.67 -13.65 12.86
CA ASP A 73 -15.79 -14.65 13.91
C ASP A 73 -15.81 -16.04 13.27
N ASN A 74 -14.94 -16.93 13.74
CA ASN A 74 -14.96 -18.33 13.30
C ASN A 74 -16.17 -18.98 13.98
N LYS A 75 -17.33 -18.91 13.34
CA LYS A 75 -18.48 -19.74 13.70
C LYS A 75 -18.23 -21.18 13.25
#